data_AF-A0A2N2TPM8-F1
#
_entry.id   AF-A0A2N2TPM8-F1
#
_cell.length_a   1.000
_cell.length_b   1.000
_cell.length_c   1.000
_cell.angle_alpha   90.00
_cell.angle_beta   90.00
_cell.angle_gamma   90.00
#
_symmetry.space_group_name_H-M   'P 1'
#
loop_
_entity.id
_entity.type
_entity.pdbx_description
1 polymer ?
#
loop_
_entity_poly.entity_id
_entity_poly.type
_entity_poly.pdbx_seq_one_letter_code
_entity_poly.pdbx_strand_id
1 'polypeptide(L)'
;ESGSPRSDIYSLGVIACQMLSGRLPYGAEVPKARTRAAQRRLEYRSVLHEEREIPSWVDDALRKAVAPDPARRYEELSEFVYDLSHPNQAFLDKTRQPLIERHPVLFWKVVSLLLLTMVIVQAWLLSR
;
A
#
# COMPACT_ATOMS: atom_id res chain seq x y z
N GLU A 1 11.25 -3.02 24.81
CA GLU A 1 11.60 -1.63 24.44
C GLU A 1 11.09 -0.71 25.52
N SER A 2 11.83 0.34 25.86
CA SER A 2 11.31 1.45 26.68
C SER A 2 10.18 2.15 25.90
N GLY A 3 9.13 2.60 26.60
CA GLY A 3 8.02 3.33 25.99
C GLY A 3 8.53 4.54 25.22
N SER A 4 8.19 4.62 23.95
CA SER A 4 8.46 5.78 23.09
C SER A 4 7.17 6.19 22.40
N PRO A 5 7.02 7.44 21.95
CA PRO A 5 5.83 7.88 21.20
C PRO A 5 5.49 6.95 20.02
N ARG A 6 6.53 6.39 19.36
CA ARG A 6 6.38 5.42 18.26
C ARG A 6 5.86 4.04 18.70
N SER A 7 6.01 3.68 19.97
CA SER A 7 5.42 2.49 20.57
C SER A 7 3.93 2.69 20.86
N ASP A 8 3.55 3.90 21.30
CA ASP A 8 2.15 4.27 21.52
C ASP A 8 1.38 4.32 20.20
N ILE A 9 1.97 4.91 19.14
CA ILE A 9 1.42 4.90 17.77
C ILE A 9 1.17 3.47 17.27
N TYR A 10 2.15 2.57 17.48
CA TYR A 10 1.99 1.17 17.09
C TYR A 10 0.83 0.51 17.83
N SER A 11 0.75 0.71 19.14
CA SER A 11 -0.27 0.10 19.99
C SER A 11 -1.67 0.61 19.64
N LEU A 12 -1.82 1.93 19.41
CA LEU A 12 -3.07 2.51 18.95
C LEU A 12 -3.44 2.01 17.54
N GLY A 13 -2.49 1.90 16.62
CA GLY A 13 -2.71 1.34 15.29
C GLY A 13 -3.19 -0.11 15.32
N VAL A 14 -2.62 -0.94 16.21
CA VAL A 14 -3.08 -2.33 16.43
C VAL A 14 -4.51 -2.34 16.95
N ILE A 15 -4.84 -1.50 17.94
CA ILE A 15 -6.19 -1.40 18.51
C ILE A 15 -7.19 -0.95 17.43
N ALA A 16 -6.88 0.10 16.68
CA ALA A 16 -7.74 0.61 15.62
C ALA A 16 -7.96 -0.46 14.52
N CYS A 17 -6.90 -1.17 14.11
CA CYS A 17 -7.00 -2.27 13.16
C CYS A 17 -7.92 -3.39 13.69
N GLN A 18 -7.79 -3.77 14.96
CA GLN A 18 -8.64 -4.77 15.61
C GLN A 18 -10.10 -4.30 15.74
N MET A 19 -10.35 -3.02 16.05
CA MET A 19 -11.70 -2.45 16.12
C MET A 19 -12.39 -2.44 14.76
N LEU A 20 -11.65 -2.11 13.70
CA LEU A 20 -12.20 -2.00 12.34
C LEU A 20 -12.33 -3.35 11.63
N SER A 21 -11.36 -4.26 11.84
CA SER A 21 -11.28 -5.53 11.12
C SER A 21 -11.70 -6.75 11.96
N GLY A 22 -11.66 -6.65 13.30
CA GLY A 22 -11.81 -7.80 14.20
C GLY A 22 -10.57 -8.71 14.22
N ARG A 23 -9.47 -8.31 13.57
CA ARG A 23 -8.25 -9.10 13.42
C ARG A 23 -7.02 -8.26 13.75
N LEU A 24 -5.96 -8.93 14.21
CA LEU A 24 -4.66 -8.30 14.43
C LEU A 24 -3.93 -8.10 13.09
N PRO A 25 -3.17 -6.99 12.94
CA PRO A 25 -2.49 -6.66 11.67
C PRO A 25 -1.48 -7.71 11.22
N TYR A 26 -0.90 -8.48 12.16
CA TYR A 26 0.09 -9.54 11.86
C TYR A 26 -0.28 -10.88 12.52
N GLY A 27 -1.50 -11.04 13.04
CA GLY A 27 -1.89 -12.22 13.81
C GLY A 27 -0.99 -12.46 15.03
N ALA A 28 -0.80 -13.73 15.39
CA ALA A 28 0.02 -14.16 16.53
C ALA A 28 1.53 -14.27 16.23
N GLU A 29 1.99 -13.71 15.11
CA GLU A 29 3.38 -13.85 14.65
C GLU A 29 4.33 -12.80 15.26
N VAL A 30 3.81 -11.68 15.75
CA VAL A 30 4.62 -10.59 16.33
C VAL A 30 5.48 -11.05 17.52
N PRO A 31 4.97 -11.80 18.52
CA PRO A 31 5.78 -12.25 19.65
C PRO A 31 6.88 -13.25 19.28
N LYS A 32 6.72 -13.94 18.14
CA LYS A 32 7.70 -14.91 17.61
C LYS A 32 8.81 -14.22 16.82
N ALA A 33 8.54 -13.04 16.26
CA ALA A 33 9.47 -12.26 15.46
C ALA A 33 10.47 -11.47 16.32
N ARG A 34 11.39 -12.18 17.01
CA ARG A 34 12.39 -11.57 17.90
C ARG A 34 13.62 -10.98 17.20
N THR A 35 13.81 -11.29 15.92
CA THR A 35 14.93 -10.76 15.12
C THR A 35 14.42 -9.75 14.09
N ARG A 36 15.26 -8.77 13.72
CA ARG A 36 14.93 -7.82 12.64
C ARG A 36 14.58 -8.52 11.33
N ALA A 37 15.24 -9.64 11.03
CA ALA A 37 14.95 -10.45 9.85
C ALA A 37 13.55 -11.09 9.92
N ALA A 38 13.14 -11.60 11.08
CA ALA A 38 11.81 -12.16 11.28
C ALA A 38 10.72 -11.07 11.24
N GLN A 39 10.97 -9.90 11.82
CA GLN A 39 10.04 -8.76 11.77
C GLN A 39 9.77 -8.28 10.35
N ARG A 40 10.79 -8.30 9.48
CA ARG A 40 10.65 -7.95 8.05
C ARG A 40 9.81 -8.95 7.25
N ARG A 41 9.64 -10.19 7.75
CA ARG A 41 8.81 -11.22 7.13
C ARG A 41 7.34 -11.14 7.58
N LEU A 42 7.00 -10.24 8.50
CA LEU A 42 5.62 -10.05 8.93
C LEU A 42 4.80 -9.44 7.79
N GLU A 43 3.75 -10.16 7.40
CA GLU A 43 2.82 -9.72 6.36
C GLU A 43 1.65 -8.97 6.98
N TYR A 44 1.48 -7.72 6.55
CA TYR A 44 0.36 -6.89 6.99
C TYR A 44 -0.95 -7.42 6.43
N ARG A 45 -1.91 -7.67 7.31
CA ARG A 45 -3.28 -8.05 6.97
C ARG A 45 -4.12 -6.79 6.85
N SER A 46 -4.56 -6.52 5.62
CA SER A 46 -5.40 -5.36 5.32
C SER A 46 -6.74 -5.42 6.07
N VAL A 47 -7.23 -4.25 6.48
CA VAL A 47 -8.57 -4.10 7.04
C VAL A 47 -9.66 -4.03 5.96
N LEU A 48 -9.27 -3.84 4.70
CA LEU A 48 -10.19 -3.78 3.57
C LEU A 48 -10.90 -5.12 3.37
N HIS A 49 -12.22 -5.06 3.18
CA HIS A 49 -13.05 -6.24 2.95
C HIS A 49 -14.26 -5.88 2.11
N GLU A 50 -14.77 -6.81 1.30
CA GLU A 50 -15.92 -6.55 0.40
C GLU A 50 -17.19 -6.13 1.16
N GLU A 51 -17.36 -6.64 2.39
CA GLU A 51 -18.52 -6.32 3.24
C GLU A 51 -18.38 -5.01 4.03
N ARG A 52 -17.20 -4.37 4.03
CA ARG A 52 -16.93 -3.17 4.84
C ARG A 52 -16.48 -2.01 3.97
N GLU A 53 -17.23 -0.91 4.01
CA GLU A 53 -16.90 0.34 3.33
C GLU A 53 -15.80 1.12 4.07
N ILE A 54 -14.62 0.51 4.23
CA ILE A 54 -13.44 1.20 4.75
C ILE A 54 -12.69 1.82 3.58
N PRO A 55 -12.47 3.14 3.56
CA PRO A 55 -11.67 3.76 2.52
C PRO A 55 -10.23 3.24 2.47
N SER A 56 -9.65 3.08 1.28
CA SER A 56 -8.29 2.54 1.11
C SER A 56 -7.21 3.32 1.88
N TRP A 57 -7.35 4.65 1.96
CA TRP A 57 -6.42 5.51 2.67
C TRP A 57 -6.38 5.24 4.19
N VAL A 58 -7.48 4.77 4.78
CA VAL A 58 -7.52 4.35 6.20
C VAL A 58 -6.65 3.11 6.40
N ASP A 59 -6.72 2.13 5.50
CA ASP A 59 -5.87 0.93 5.56
C ASP A 59 -4.39 1.28 5.39
N ASP A 60 -4.05 2.22 4.52
CA ASP A 60 -2.68 2.71 4.37
C ASP A 60 -2.19 3.46 5.63
N ALA A 61 -3.04 4.27 6.26
CA ALA A 61 -2.71 4.94 7.51
C ALA A 61 -2.42 3.93 8.63
N LEU A 62 -3.27 2.89 8.77
CA LEU A 62 -3.05 1.80 9.72
C LEU A 62 -1.75 1.05 9.42
N ARG A 63 -1.50 0.70 8.15
CA ARG A 63 -0.29 0.02 7.70
C ARG A 63 0.99 0.78 8.04
N LYS A 64 0.98 2.11 7.89
CA LYS A 64 2.10 2.98 8.29
C LYS A 64 2.28 2.98 9.82
N ALA A 65 1.19 3.12 10.58
CA ALA A 65 1.24 3.14 12.06
C ALA A 65 1.77 1.83 12.66
N VAL A 66 1.38 0.68 12.10
CA VAL A 66 1.78 -0.64 12.60
C VAL A 66 3.07 -1.18 11.97
N ALA A 67 3.85 -0.35 11.26
CA ALA A 67 5.07 -0.82 10.62
C ALA A 67 6.02 -1.52 11.62
N PRO A 68 6.59 -2.70 11.31
CA PRO A 68 7.46 -3.40 12.25
C PRO A 68 8.71 -2.59 12.60
N ASP A 69 9.24 -1.83 11.63
CA ASP A 69 10.32 -0.88 11.81
C ASP A 69 9.78 0.46 12.36
N PRO A 70 10.16 0.88 13.58
CA PRO A 70 9.73 2.15 14.15
C PRO A 70 10.09 3.38 13.31
N ALA A 71 11.15 3.33 12.49
CA ALA A 71 11.54 4.44 11.63
C ALA A 71 10.59 4.67 10.44
N ARG A 72 9.72 3.69 10.16
CA ARG A 72 8.72 3.79 9.08
C ARG A 72 7.34 4.21 9.58
N ARG A 73 7.17 4.39 10.89
CA ARG A 73 5.93 4.85 11.51
C ARG A 73 5.82 6.37 11.42
N TYR A 74 4.67 6.89 11.82
CA TYR A 74 4.48 8.31 12.08
C TYR A 74 5.48 8.82 13.13
N GLU A 75 5.93 10.06 12.95
CA GLU A 75 6.77 10.73 13.92
C GLU A 75 5.93 11.17 15.12
N GLU A 76 4.77 11.76 14.83
CA GLU A 76 3.83 12.30 15.81
C GLU A 76 2.48 11.57 15.77
N LEU A 77 1.85 11.42 16.93
CA LEU A 77 0.55 10.78 17.04
C LEU A 77 -0.56 11.56 16.32
N SER A 78 -0.46 12.89 16.30
CA SER A 78 -1.40 13.78 15.62
C SER A 78 -1.43 13.55 14.11
N GLU A 79 -0.28 13.26 13.48
CA GLU A 79 -0.18 12.94 12.05
C GLU A 79 -0.96 11.65 11.75
N PHE A 80 -0.83 10.63 12.61
CA PHE A 80 -1.60 9.39 12.47
C PHE A 80 -3.11 9.63 12.58
N VAL A 81 -3.56 10.36 13.60
CA VAL A 81 -4.98 10.65 13.81
C VAL A 81 -5.57 11.48 12.66
N TYR A 82 -4.77 12.43 12.14
CA TYR A 82 -5.14 13.22 10.99
C TYR A 82 -5.33 12.34 9.75
N ASP A 83 -4.35 11.48 9.44
CA ASP A 83 -4.40 10.55 8.30
C ASP A 83 -5.45 9.44 8.45
N LEU A 84 -6.01 9.22 9.65
CA LEU A 84 -7.13 8.31 9.90
C LEU A 84 -8.51 8.97 9.68
N SER A 85 -8.56 10.31 9.70
CA SER A 85 -9.79 11.09 9.50
C SER A 85 -9.85 11.81 8.16
N HIS A 86 -8.69 12.03 7.53
CA HIS A 86 -8.56 12.77 6.28
C HIS A 86 -7.80 11.95 5.23
N PRO A 87 -8.24 11.98 3.97
CA PRO A 87 -7.55 11.29 2.89
C PRO A 87 -6.17 11.93 2.62
N ASN A 88 -5.10 11.18 2.87
CA ASN A 88 -3.75 11.58 2.51
C ASN A 88 -3.48 11.31 1.01
N GLN A 89 -3.14 12.36 0.26
CA GLN A 89 -2.89 12.28 -1.18
C GLN A 89 -1.77 11.29 -1.53
N ALA A 90 -0.76 11.13 -0.66
CA ALA A 90 0.32 10.17 -0.87
C ALA A 90 -0.19 8.71 -0.89
N PHE A 91 -1.25 8.40 -0.14
CA PHE A 91 -1.89 7.07 -0.15
C PHE A 91 -2.82 6.90 -1.36
N LEU A 92 -3.51 7.98 -1.75
CA LEU A 92 -4.37 7.97 -2.92
C LEU A 92 -3.58 7.77 -4.22
N ASP A 93 -2.43 8.42 -4.36
CA ASP A 93 -1.58 8.30 -5.55
C ASP A 93 -0.98 6.90 -5.68
N LYS A 94 -0.64 6.25 -4.56
CA LYS A 94 -0.21 4.84 -4.54
C LYS A 94 -1.33 3.89 -4.98
N THR A 95 -2.58 4.25 -4.70
CA THR A 95 -3.77 3.48 -5.10
C THR A 95 -4.14 3.70 -6.59
N ARG A 96 -3.59 4.73 -7.26
CA ARG A 96 -3.74 4.90 -8.71
C ARG A 96 -2.87 3.87 -9.44
N GLN A 97 -3.40 2.66 -9.59
CA GLN A 97 -2.81 1.63 -10.45
C GLN A 97 -2.43 2.21 -11.83
N PRO A 98 -1.24 1.91 -12.36
CA PRO A 98 -0.81 2.39 -13.67
C PRO A 98 -1.79 1.91 -14.75
N LEU A 99 -1.95 2.69 -15.84
CA LEU A 99 -2.89 2.40 -16.92
C LEU A 99 -2.76 0.98 -17.51
N ILE A 100 -1.55 0.40 -17.46
CA ILE A 100 -1.24 -0.99 -17.84
C ILE A 100 -2.11 -1.99 -17.06
N GLU A 101 -2.31 -1.79 -15.76
CA GLU A 101 -3.12 -2.68 -14.92
C GLU A 101 -4.62 -2.42 -15.11
N ARG A 102 -5.02 -1.17 -15.38
CA ARG A 102 -6.43 -0.81 -15.57
C ARG A 102 -7.00 -1.30 -16.90
N HIS A 103 -6.24 -1.20 -17.99
CA HIS A 103 -6.70 -1.58 -19.33
C HIS A 103 -5.59 -2.28 -20.15
N PRO A 104 -5.22 -3.52 -19.78
CA PRO A 104 -4.11 -4.23 -20.42
C PRO A 104 -4.31 -4.38 -21.94
N VAL A 105 -5.55 -4.64 -22.38
CA VAL A 105 -5.90 -4.78 -23.80
C VAL A 105 -5.75 -3.48 -24.59
N LEU A 106 -6.04 -2.32 -23.99
CA LEU A 106 -5.96 -1.05 -24.70
C LEU A 106 -4.50 -0.60 -24.84
N PHE A 107 -3.69 -0.84 -23.81
CA PHE A 107 -2.24 -0.66 -23.87
C PHE A 107 -1.61 -1.46 -25.02
N TRP A 108 -1.88 -2.77 -25.08
CA TRP A 108 -1.32 -3.61 -26.14
C TRP A 108 -1.84 -3.24 -27.53
N LYS A 109 -3.10 -2.80 -27.68
CA LYS A 109 -3.63 -2.29 -28.96
C LYS A 109 -2.84 -1.09 -29.48
N VAL A 110 -2.54 -0.11 -28.61
CA VAL A 110 -1.77 1.08 -28.98
C VAL A 110 -0.34 0.72 -29.35
N VAL A 111 0.31 -0.15 -28.57
CA VAL A 111 1.67 -0.65 -28.85
C VAL A 111 1.72 -1.38 -30.19
N SER A 112 0.81 -2.30 -30.45
CA SER A 112 0.74 -3.03 -31.72
C SER A 112 0.47 -2.11 -32.91
N LEU A 113 -0.39 -1.11 -32.76
CA LEU A 113 -0.68 -0.13 -33.82
C LEU A 113 0.57 0.70 -34.16
N LEU A 114 1.29 1.21 -33.15
CA LEU A 114 2.52 1.98 -33.35
C LEU A 114 3.60 1.14 -34.03
N LEU A 115 3.83 -0.08 -33.56
CA LEU A 115 4.79 -1.01 -34.17
C LEU A 115 4.42 -1.33 -35.63
N LEU A 116 3.14 -1.55 -35.93
CA LEU A 116 2.67 -1.79 -37.30
C LEU A 116 2.96 -0.58 -38.20
N THR A 117 2.64 0.63 -37.75
CA THR A 117 2.92 1.84 -38.54
C THR A 117 4.42 2.02 -38.81
N MET A 118 5.27 1.72 -37.81
CA MET A 118 6.72 1.77 -37.96
C MET A 118 7.21 0.75 -39.00
N VAL A 119 6.69 -0.47 -38.99
CA VAL A 119 7.03 -1.52 -39.97
C VAL A 119 6.61 -1.11 -41.38
N ILE A 120 5.40 -0.55 -41.54
CA ILE A 120 4.91 -0.06 -42.84
C ILE A 120 5.82 1.06 -43.38
N VAL A 121 6.21 2.00 -42.52
CA VAL A 121 7.13 3.09 -42.90
C VAL A 121 8.49 2.55 -43.31
N GLN A 122 9.05 1.58 -42.58
CA GLN A 122 10.32 0.96 -42.94
C GLN A 122 10.24 0.20 -44.27
N ALA A 123 9.17 -0.58 -44.48
CA ALA A 123 8.95 -1.31 -45.73
C ALA A 123 8.81 -0.35 -46.92
N TRP A 124 8.07 0.75 -46.75
CA TRP A 124 7.93 1.77 -47.78
C TRP A 124 9.27 2.44 -48.12
N LEU A 125 10.07 2.76 -47.11
CA LEU A 125 11.40 3.35 -47.29
C LEU A 125 12.37 2.40 -48.00
N LEU A 126 12.32 1.10 -47.71
CA LEU A 126 13.11 0.06 -48.37
C LEU A 126 12.66 -0.22 -49.82
N SER A 127 11.39 0.03 -50.14
CA SER A 127 10.83 -0.17 -51.48
C SER A 127 11.01 1.01 -52.44
N ARG A 128 11.56 2.13 -51.95
CA ARG A 128 11.83 3.35 -52.71
C ARG A 128 13.29 3.41 -53.12
#